data_AF-A0A963JGL5-F1
#
_entry.id   AF-A0A963JGL5-F1
#
_cell.length_a   1.000
_cell.length_b   1.000
_cell.length_c   1.000
_cell.angle_alpha   90.00
_cell.angle_beta   90.00
_cell.angle_gamma   90.00
#
_symmetry.space_group_name_H-M   'P 1'
#
loop_
_entity.id
_entity.type
_entity.pdbx_description
1 polymer ?
#
loop_
_entity_poly.entity_id
_entity_poly.type
_entity_poly.pdbx_seq_one_letter_code
_entity_poly.pdbx_strand_id
1 'polypeptide(L)'
;MTRLIDLPALSQLVQAMGPAALIGQFAQAIEADFLRWPEFDKSARSACHSERGVIELMPVAGATHYAFKYVNGHPDNPARGLPTVMAFGVLAEVETGYPLLLSELTLTTALRTAATSAMAARALARRNGRCMALIGNGAQSEFQALAFHALLGIDEVRAFDVDAAATDKLQRNLADWPGLTVVRAASVQDAVRGADVVTTITADKARATILTPDMIEPGMHLNAVGGDCPGKTELHPDVLRAARIFVEYEPQTRIEGDIQQLAP
;
A
#
# COMPACT_ATOMS: atom_id res chain seq x y z
N MET A 1 1.25 1.28 -32.68
CA MET A 1 0.74 2.49 -32.03
C MET A 1 0.67 2.22 -30.53
N THR A 2 1.31 3.07 -29.72
CA THR A 2 1.26 2.97 -28.26
C THR A 2 -0.18 3.16 -27.78
N ARG A 3 -0.66 2.25 -26.93
CA ARG A 3 -1.99 2.37 -26.32
C ARG A 3 -1.94 3.34 -25.14
N LEU A 4 -3.02 4.08 -24.93
CA LEU A 4 -3.18 4.99 -23.80
C LEU A 4 -4.34 4.52 -22.92
N ILE A 5 -4.11 4.41 -21.62
CA ILE A 5 -5.15 4.27 -20.61
C ILE A 5 -5.07 5.51 -19.71
N ASP A 6 -6.05 6.40 -19.83
CA ASP A 6 -6.19 7.57 -18.96
C ASP A 6 -7.05 7.24 -17.73
N LEU A 7 -7.24 8.22 -16.85
CA LEU A 7 -8.02 8.04 -15.63
C LEU A 7 -9.50 7.67 -15.90
N PRO A 8 -10.22 8.32 -16.84
CA PRO A 8 -11.56 7.90 -17.20
C PRO A 8 -11.64 6.45 -17.70
N ALA A 9 -10.74 6.03 -18.59
CA ALA A 9 -10.72 4.66 -19.11
C ALA A 9 -10.45 3.64 -18.00
N LEU A 10 -9.47 3.90 -17.13
CA LEU A 10 -9.19 3.03 -15.99
C LEU A 10 -10.37 2.99 -15.01
N SER A 11 -11.01 4.12 -14.73
CA SER A 11 -12.16 4.19 -13.84
C SER A 11 -13.34 3.36 -14.37
N GLN A 12 -13.59 3.39 -15.67
CA GLN A 12 -14.60 2.54 -16.32
C GLN A 12 -14.26 1.06 -16.18
N LEU A 13 -12.98 0.69 -16.35
CA LEU A 13 -12.52 -0.69 -16.15
C LEU A 13 -12.75 -1.16 -14.71
N VAL A 14 -12.41 -0.33 -13.72
CA VAL A 14 -12.62 -0.63 -12.30
C VAL A 14 -14.12 -0.78 -11.99
N GLN A 15 -14.97 0.08 -12.53
CA GLN A 15 -16.42 0.00 -12.36
C GLN A 15 -17.01 -1.27 -13.01
N ALA A 16 -16.52 -1.63 -14.21
CA ALA A 16 -17.00 -2.81 -14.93
C ALA A 16 -16.59 -4.13 -14.24
N MET A 17 -15.38 -4.19 -13.69
CA MET A 17 -14.86 -5.40 -13.05
C MET A 17 -15.23 -5.50 -11.55
N GLY A 18 -15.45 -4.36 -10.90
CA GLY A 18 -15.56 -4.25 -9.45
C GLY A 18 -14.18 -4.20 -8.77
N PRO A 19 -13.96 -3.30 -7.79
CA PRO A 19 -12.64 -3.09 -7.21
C PRO A 19 -12.11 -4.33 -6.47
N ALA A 20 -12.95 -5.05 -5.74
CA ALA A 20 -12.55 -6.27 -5.01
C ALA A 20 -12.06 -7.38 -5.96
N ALA A 21 -12.78 -7.62 -7.06
CA ALA A 21 -12.40 -8.63 -8.05
C ALA A 21 -11.09 -8.25 -8.76
N LEU A 22 -10.93 -6.97 -9.10
CA LEU A 22 -9.71 -6.47 -9.73
C LEU A 22 -8.50 -6.57 -8.79
N ILE A 23 -8.66 -6.21 -7.51
CA ILE A 23 -7.62 -6.41 -6.47
C ILE A 23 -7.24 -7.88 -6.36
N GLY A 24 -8.21 -8.81 -6.39
CA GLY A 24 -7.94 -10.24 -6.39
C GLY A 24 -7.10 -10.71 -7.58
N GLN A 25 -7.41 -10.22 -8.79
CA GLN A 25 -6.61 -10.52 -9.98
C GLN A 25 -5.20 -9.92 -9.89
N PHE A 26 -5.06 -8.70 -9.37
CA PHE A 26 -3.76 -8.10 -9.12
C PHE A 26 -2.95 -8.93 -8.12
N ALA A 27 -3.56 -9.38 -7.02
CA ALA A 27 -2.87 -10.18 -6.01
C ALA A 27 -2.35 -11.50 -6.61
N GLN A 28 -3.14 -12.17 -7.45
CA GLN A 28 -2.71 -13.39 -8.14
C GLN A 28 -1.57 -13.14 -9.12
N ALA A 29 -1.65 -12.07 -9.92
CA ALA A 29 -0.59 -11.71 -10.87
C ALA A 29 0.71 -11.33 -10.15
N ILE A 30 0.62 -10.51 -9.10
CA ILE A 30 1.76 -10.11 -8.26
C ILE A 30 2.37 -11.35 -7.59
N GLU A 31 1.56 -12.26 -7.04
CA GLU A 31 2.04 -13.51 -6.43
C GLU A 31 2.83 -14.36 -7.46
N ALA A 32 2.31 -14.50 -8.67
CA ALA A 32 2.97 -15.23 -9.75
C ALA A 32 4.31 -14.59 -10.17
N ASP A 33 4.41 -13.26 -10.16
CA ASP A 33 5.65 -12.55 -10.46
C ASP A 33 6.67 -12.65 -9.32
N PHE A 34 6.23 -12.55 -8.06
CA PHE A 34 7.11 -12.75 -6.90
C PHE A 34 7.69 -14.17 -6.85
N LEU A 35 6.96 -15.19 -7.31
CA LEU A 35 7.49 -16.55 -7.42
C LEU A 35 8.58 -16.70 -8.49
N ARG A 36 8.70 -15.75 -9.41
CA ARG A 36 9.74 -15.67 -10.45
C ARG A 36 10.76 -14.57 -10.18
N TRP A 37 10.90 -14.14 -8.92
CA TRP A 37 11.76 -13.02 -8.51
C TRP A 37 13.17 -12.98 -9.14
N PRO A 38 13.91 -14.11 -9.28
CA PRO A 38 15.25 -14.09 -9.88
C PRO A 38 15.27 -13.73 -11.37
N GLU A 39 14.14 -13.84 -12.09
CA GLU A 39 14.04 -13.58 -13.52
C GLU A 39 13.99 -12.08 -13.87
N PHE A 40 13.78 -11.22 -12.88
CA PHE A 40 13.67 -9.79 -13.08
C PHE A 40 15.02 -9.07 -12.90
N ASP A 41 15.33 -8.15 -13.81
CA ASP A 41 16.33 -7.11 -13.61
C ASP A 41 15.73 -6.05 -12.68
N LYS A 42 16.27 -6.01 -11.45
CA LYS A 42 15.74 -5.22 -10.34
C LYS A 42 16.73 -4.14 -9.95
N SER A 43 16.23 -2.93 -9.77
CA SER A 43 16.99 -1.81 -9.22
C SER A 43 16.17 -1.11 -8.14
N ALA A 44 16.84 -0.54 -7.15
CA ALA A 44 16.17 0.39 -6.26
C ALA A 44 15.69 1.59 -7.07
N ARG A 45 14.52 2.13 -6.73
CA ARG A 45 13.97 3.32 -7.41
C ARG A 45 14.92 4.51 -7.28
N SER A 46 14.91 5.37 -8.28
CA SER A 46 15.60 6.66 -8.21
C SER A 46 14.68 7.70 -7.60
N ALA A 47 15.18 8.48 -6.63
CA ALA A 47 14.40 9.49 -5.91
C ALA A 47 15.03 10.89 -6.02
N CYS A 48 14.21 11.88 -6.31
CA CYS A 48 14.53 13.30 -6.27
C CYS A 48 13.76 13.96 -5.12
N HIS A 49 14.44 14.18 -3.99
CA HIS A 49 13.83 14.77 -2.81
C HIS A 49 13.71 16.29 -2.94
N SER A 50 12.60 16.82 -2.43
CA SER A 50 12.39 18.24 -2.18
C SER A 50 12.03 18.45 -0.70
N GLU A 51 11.94 19.70 -0.27
CA GLU A 51 11.50 20.03 1.10
C GLU A 51 10.15 19.37 1.42
N ARG A 52 9.16 19.58 0.55
CA ARG A 52 7.76 19.16 0.79
C ARG A 52 7.37 17.80 0.21
N GLY A 53 8.30 17.07 -0.40
CA GLY A 53 7.96 15.78 -0.99
C GLY A 53 9.12 15.07 -1.67
N VAL A 54 8.78 14.15 -2.56
CA VAL A 54 9.70 13.36 -3.38
C VAL A 54 9.05 13.06 -4.73
N ILE A 55 9.87 12.92 -5.77
CA ILE A 55 9.50 12.42 -7.09
C ILE A 55 10.42 11.24 -7.41
N GLU A 56 9.85 10.17 -7.96
CA GLU A 56 10.56 8.90 -8.10
C GLU A 56 10.30 8.23 -9.46
N LEU A 57 11.30 7.47 -9.91
CA LEU A 57 11.20 6.56 -11.05
C LEU A 57 11.49 5.14 -10.59
N MET A 58 10.56 4.23 -10.85
CA MET A 58 10.60 2.84 -10.41
C MET A 58 10.65 1.90 -11.63
N PRO A 59 11.83 1.61 -12.19
CA PRO A 59 11.98 0.69 -13.31
C PRO A 59 12.14 -0.77 -12.86
N VAL A 60 11.67 -1.69 -13.70
CA VAL A 60 11.94 -3.13 -13.61
C VAL A 60 11.83 -3.74 -15.00
N ALA A 61 12.65 -4.74 -15.30
CA ALA A 61 12.54 -5.50 -16.55
C ALA A 61 12.47 -7.00 -16.29
N GLY A 62 11.68 -7.73 -17.08
CA GLY A 62 11.84 -9.16 -17.28
C GLY A 62 12.51 -9.44 -18.61
N ALA A 63 12.48 -10.70 -19.07
CA ALA A 63 13.06 -11.08 -20.36
C ALA A 63 12.41 -10.39 -21.57
N THR A 64 11.10 -10.12 -21.52
CA THR A 64 10.32 -9.64 -22.68
C THR A 64 9.76 -8.22 -22.51
N HIS A 65 9.56 -7.78 -21.27
CA HIS A 65 8.92 -6.50 -20.99
C HIS A 65 9.74 -5.66 -20.01
N TYR A 66 9.79 -4.36 -20.30
CA TYR A 66 10.29 -3.32 -19.40
C TYR A 66 9.13 -2.48 -18.92
N ALA A 67 9.08 -2.18 -17.63
CA ALA A 67 8.09 -1.28 -17.07
C ALA A 67 8.76 -0.21 -16.21
N PHE A 68 8.20 1.00 -16.22
CA PHE A 68 8.53 1.98 -15.20
C PHE A 68 7.30 2.74 -14.74
N LYS A 69 7.35 3.22 -13.49
CA LYS A 69 6.38 4.15 -12.92
C LYS A 69 7.06 5.45 -12.54
N TYR A 70 6.49 6.56 -12.97
CA TYR A 70 6.67 7.87 -12.37
C TYR A 70 5.69 8.02 -11.20
N VAL A 71 6.15 8.48 -10.05
CA VAL A 71 5.29 8.74 -8.89
C VAL A 71 5.83 9.89 -8.05
N ASN A 72 4.93 10.67 -7.43
CA ASN A 72 5.30 11.62 -6.38
C ASN A 72 4.74 11.18 -5.02
N GLY A 73 5.37 11.66 -3.94
CA GLY A 73 4.84 11.61 -2.57
C GLY A 73 4.91 12.99 -1.92
N HIS A 74 3.77 13.67 -1.77
CA HIS A 74 3.68 15.03 -1.23
C HIS A 74 2.53 15.14 -0.22
N PRO A 75 2.79 14.93 1.08
CA PRO A 75 1.75 14.89 2.13
C PRO A 75 0.86 16.14 2.19
N ASP A 76 1.38 17.32 1.84
CA ASP A 76 0.64 18.59 1.90
C ASP A 76 -0.31 18.85 0.71
N ASN A 77 -0.27 18.01 -0.34
CA ASN A 77 -1.09 18.21 -1.53
C ASN A 77 -2.61 18.26 -1.27
N PRO A 78 -3.20 17.46 -0.35
CA PRO A 78 -4.63 17.50 -0.07
C PRO A 78 -5.11 18.89 0.38
N ALA A 79 -4.30 19.64 1.12
CA ALA A 79 -4.61 21.03 1.51
C ALA A 79 -4.74 21.98 0.31
N ARG A 80 -4.29 21.55 -0.88
CA ARG A 80 -4.34 22.27 -2.15
C ARG A 80 -5.29 21.61 -3.17
N GLY A 81 -6.08 20.63 -2.75
CA GLY A 81 -7.01 19.89 -3.62
C GLY A 81 -6.34 18.91 -4.57
N LEU A 82 -5.09 18.50 -4.29
CA LEU A 82 -4.35 17.50 -5.08
C LEU A 82 -4.15 16.20 -4.28
N PRO A 83 -4.05 15.04 -4.94
CA PRO A 83 -3.66 13.80 -4.26
C PRO A 83 -2.22 13.87 -3.71
N THR A 84 -1.99 13.25 -2.55
CA THR A 84 -0.64 13.03 -1.99
C THR A 84 0.24 12.25 -2.96
N VAL A 85 -0.33 11.24 -3.61
CA VAL A 85 0.33 10.37 -4.58
C VAL A 85 -0.37 10.53 -5.92
N MET A 86 0.40 10.82 -6.97
CA MET A 86 -0.03 10.81 -8.37
C MET A 86 1.02 10.05 -9.17
N ALA A 87 0.58 9.23 -10.12
CA ALA A 87 1.47 8.37 -10.88
C ALA A 87 0.97 8.10 -12.31
N PHE A 88 1.92 7.81 -13.18
CA PHE A 88 1.70 7.21 -14.49
C PHE A 88 2.87 6.28 -14.81
N GLY A 89 2.75 5.43 -15.83
CA GLY A 89 3.84 4.56 -16.21
C GLY A 89 3.70 3.98 -17.60
N VAL A 90 4.75 3.29 -18.03
CA VAL A 90 4.86 2.71 -19.36
C VAL A 90 5.19 1.23 -19.25
N LEU A 91 4.60 0.44 -20.13
CA LEU A 91 5.04 -0.92 -20.46
C LEU A 91 5.64 -0.90 -21.87
N ALA A 92 6.84 -1.42 -22.03
CA ALA A 92 7.58 -1.48 -23.28
C ALA A 92 8.07 -2.89 -23.57
N GLU A 93 8.31 -3.18 -24.84
CA GLU A 93 8.98 -4.40 -25.29
C GLU A 93 10.50 -4.26 -25.12
N VAL A 94 11.15 -5.25 -24.51
CA VAL A 94 12.61 -5.21 -24.28
C VAL A 94 13.40 -5.32 -25.58
N GLU A 95 12.95 -6.17 -26.51
CA GLU A 95 13.67 -6.45 -27.75
C GLU A 95 13.84 -5.20 -28.63
N THR A 96 12.81 -4.34 -28.68
CA THR A 96 12.80 -3.16 -29.57
C THR A 96 12.82 -1.83 -28.83
N GLY A 97 12.56 -1.82 -27.52
CA GLY A 97 12.33 -0.61 -26.74
C GLY A 97 10.99 0.08 -27.03
N TYR A 98 10.10 -0.52 -27.85
CA TYR A 98 8.86 0.13 -28.25
C TYR A 98 7.87 0.24 -27.08
N PRO A 99 7.35 1.44 -26.76
CA PRO A 99 6.36 1.60 -25.70
C PRO A 99 4.99 1.07 -26.16
N LEU A 100 4.55 -0.02 -25.53
CA LEU A 100 3.29 -0.69 -25.84
C LEU A 100 2.10 0.03 -25.21
N LEU A 101 2.25 0.48 -23.96
CA LEU A 101 1.20 1.10 -23.16
C LEU A 101 1.76 2.29 -22.37
N LEU A 102 1.05 3.41 -22.38
CA LEU A 102 1.15 4.48 -21.40
C LEU A 102 -0.13 4.47 -20.57
N SER A 103 -0.03 4.42 -19.25
CA SER A 103 -1.17 4.30 -18.34
C SER A 103 -1.12 5.29 -17.19
N GLU A 104 -2.28 5.79 -16.80
CA GLU A 104 -2.58 6.31 -15.47
C GLU A 104 -2.22 5.25 -14.42
N LEU A 105 -1.49 5.64 -13.36
CA LEU A 105 -1.10 4.72 -12.28
C LEU A 105 -1.38 5.24 -10.87
N THR A 106 -2.11 6.33 -10.68
CA THR A 106 -2.56 6.80 -9.35
C THR A 106 -3.59 5.83 -8.79
N LEU A 107 -4.63 5.50 -9.55
CA LEU A 107 -5.63 4.52 -9.12
C LEU A 107 -5.03 3.12 -9.11
N THR A 108 -4.24 2.78 -10.13
CA THR A 108 -3.49 1.51 -10.17
C THR A 108 -2.54 1.36 -8.98
N THR A 109 -1.93 2.45 -8.50
CA THR A 109 -1.07 2.41 -7.30
C THR A 109 -1.89 2.06 -6.07
N ALA A 110 -3.11 2.55 -5.92
CA ALA A 110 -3.96 2.16 -4.78
C ALA A 110 -4.36 0.68 -4.85
N LEU A 111 -4.78 0.21 -6.02
CA LEU A 111 -5.17 -1.19 -6.27
C LEU A 111 -4.00 -2.16 -6.02
N ARG A 112 -2.84 -1.90 -6.60
CA ARG A 112 -1.66 -2.79 -6.46
C ARG A 112 -1.08 -2.77 -5.06
N THR A 113 -1.13 -1.64 -4.36
CA THR A 113 -0.65 -1.55 -2.97
C THR A 113 -1.52 -2.44 -2.07
N ALA A 114 -2.84 -2.33 -2.18
CA ALA A 114 -3.76 -3.17 -1.43
C ALA A 114 -3.65 -4.66 -1.81
N ALA A 115 -3.49 -4.98 -3.09
CA ALA A 115 -3.26 -6.33 -3.57
C ALA A 115 -1.96 -6.94 -3.00
N THR A 116 -0.88 -6.17 -2.97
CA THR A 116 0.42 -6.61 -2.40
C THR A 116 0.29 -6.85 -0.90
N SER A 117 -0.34 -5.92 -0.17
CA SER A 117 -0.62 -6.07 1.27
C SER A 117 -1.43 -7.34 1.57
N ALA A 118 -2.53 -7.57 0.84
CA ALA A 118 -3.36 -8.75 1.04
C ALA A 118 -2.66 -10.05 0.62
N MET A 119 -1.86 -10.04 -0.47
CA MET A 119 -1.02 -11.18 -0.86
C MET A 119 -0.05 -11.55 0.26
N ALA A 120 0.69 -10.57 0.80
CA ALA A 120 1.62 -10.79 1.90
C ALA A 120 0.88 -11.29 3.16
N ALA A 121 -0.23 -10.66 3.53
CA ALA A 121 -1.00 -11.07 4.69
C ALA A 121 -1.58 -12.50 4.55
N ARG A 122 -2.00 -12.93 3.36
CA ARG A 122 -2.44 -14.32 3.12
C ARG A 122 -1.35 -15.35 3.44
N ALA A 123 -0.09 -14.99 3.20
CA ALA A 123 1.06 -15.86 3.47
C ALA A 123 1.55 -15.77 4.93
N LEU A 124 1.37 -14.62 5.59
CA LEU A 124 2.05 -14.28 6.83
C LEU A 124 1.14 -14.16 8.05
N ALA A 125 -0.11 -13.72 7.86
CA ALA A 125 -1.07 -13.54 8.95
C ALA A 125 -1.62 -14.88 9.43
N ARG A 126 -2.12 -14.89 10.68
CA ARG A 126 -2.84 -16.06 11.20
C ARG A 126 -4.08 -16.33 10.34
N ARG A 127 -4.38 -17.62 10.17
CA ARG A 127 -5.64 -18.04 9.54
C ARG A 127 -6.83 -17.61 10.40
N ASN A 128 -7.94 -17.29 9.74
CA ASN A 128 -9.21 -16.91 10.36
C ASN A 128 -9.19 -15.61 11.18
N GLY A 129 -8.20 -14.72 10.96
CA GLY A 129 -8.30 -13.36 11.49
C GLY A 129 -9.53 -12.65 10.92
N ARG A 130 -10.28 -11.95 11.76
CA ARG A 130 -11.55 -11.28 11.39
C ARG A 130 -11.53 -9.78 11.62
N CYS A 131 -10.68 -9.31 12.53
CA CYS A 131 -10.57 -7.90 12.88
C CYS A 131 -9.27 -7.29 12.34
N MET A 132 -9.39 -6.17 11.63
CA MET A 132 -8.26 -5.35 11.20
C MET A 132 -8.33 -3.96 11.84
N ALA A 133 -7.23 -3.49 12.41
CA ALA A 133 -7.04 -2.07 12.70
C ALA A 133 -6.49 -1.34 11.47
N LEU A 134 -7.06 -0.19 11.13
CA LEU A 134 -6.67 0.61 9.96
C LEU A 134 -6.34 2.04 10.38
N ILE A 135 -5.04 2.34 10.46
CA ILE A 135 -4.51 3.62 10.95
C ILE A 135 -4.07 4.49 9.77
N GLY A 136 -4.68 5.65 9.62
CA GLY A 136 -4.64 6.46 8.40
C GLY A 136 -5.80 6.07 7.48
N ASN A 137 -6.71 7.00 7.23
CA ASN A 137 -7.96 6.78 6.50
C ASN A 137 -8.05 7.62 5.21
N GLY A 138 -6.89 8.05 4.69
CA GLY A 138 -6.74 8.77 3.41
C GLY A 138 -7.00 7.91 2.17
N ALA A 139 -6.29 8.20 1.07
CA ALA A 139 -6.59 7.65 -0.26
C ALA A 139 -6.38 6.13 -0.41
N GLN A 140 -5.60 5.48 0.46
CA GLN A 140 -5.33 4.04 0.38
C GLN A 140 -6.35 3.20 1.17
N SER A 141 -7.14 3.81 2.06
CA SER A 141 -7.85 3.10 3.12
C SER A 141 -9.00 2.24 2.62
N GLU A 142 -9.81 2.72 1.68
CA GLU A 142 -10.86 1.92 1.05
C GLU A 142 -10.28 0.67 0.37
N PHE A 143 -9.19 0.83 -0.37
CA PHE A 143 -8.58 -0.27 -1.12
C PHE A 143 -8.01 -1.33 -0.18
N GLN A 144 -7.33 -0.92 0.90
CA GLN A 144 -6.82 -1.83 1.93
C GLN A 144 -7.98 -2.58 2.61
N ALA A 145 -9.01 -1.86 3.08
CA ALA A 145 -10.18 -2.49 3.70
C ALA A 145 -10.85 -3.52 2.78
N LEU A 146 -11.07 -3.17 1.51
CA LEU A 146 -11.66 -4.08 0.53
C LEU A 146 -10.78 -5.29 0.20
N ALA A 147 -9.46 -5.10 0.09
CA ALA A 147 -8.53 -6.19 -0.19
C ALA A 147 -8.52 -7.21 0.95
N PHE A 148 -8.41 -6.74 2.20
CA PHE A 148 -8.42 -7.60 3.38
C PHE A 148 -9.78 -8.27 3.60
N HIS A 149 -10.88 -7.56 3.36
CA HIS A 149 -12.22 -8.16 3.40
C HIS A 149 -12.36 -9.28 2.36
N ALA A 150 -12.07 -8.98 1.09
CA ALA A 150 -12.31 -9.90 -0.02
C ALA A 150 -11.35 -11.10 -0.04
N LEU A 151 -10.09 -10.93 0.38
CA LEU A 151 -9.04 -11.95 0.22
C LEU A 151 -8.64 -12.65 1.52
N LEU A 152 -8.94 -12.06 2.68
CA LEU A 152 -8.63 -12.65 3.99
C LEU A 152 -9.86 -12.91 4.86
N GLY A 153 -11.04 -12.38 4.47
CA GLY A 153 -12.27 -12.56 5.23
C GLY A 153 -12.37 -11.70 6.48
N ILE A 154 -11.66 -10.56 6.52
CA ILE A 154 -11.86 -9.51 7.54
C ILE A 154 -13.30 -8.99 7.42
N ASP A 155 -14.05 -9.00 8.51
CA ASP A 155 -15.44 -8.53 8.58
C ASP A 155 -15.60 -7.26 9.45
N GLU A 156 -14.57 -6.93 10.25
CA GLU A 156 -14.52 -5.71 11.07
C GLU A 156 -13.22 -4.92 10.82
N VAL A 157 -13.37 -3.64 10.50
CA VAL A 157 -12.27 -2.66 10.38
C VAL A 157 -12.42 -1.60 11.46
N ARG A 158 -11.46 -1.54 12.39
CA ARG A 158 -11.36 -0.48 13.39
C ARG A 158 -10.47 0.63 12.86
N ALA A 159 -11.10 1.72 12.45
CA ALA A 159 -10.47 2.81 11.73
C ALA A 159 -10.12 3.97 12.68
N PHE A 160 -8.91 4.51 12.53
CA PHE A 160 -8.49 5.74 13.19
C PHE A 160 -7.70 6.63 12.22
N ASP A 161 -8.01 7.93 12.24
CA ASP A 161 -7.25 8.99 11.61
C ASP A 161 -7.28 10.22 12.51
N VAL A 162 -6.23 11.05 12.44
CA VAL A 162 -6.17 12.35 13.13
C VAL A 162 -7.17 13.35 12.52
N ASP A 163 -7.46 13.23 11.22
CA ASP A 163 -8.56 13.91 10.55
C ASP A 163 -9.83 13.06 10.63
N ALA A 164 -10.77 13.46 11.48
CA ALA A 164 -12.03 12.77 11.64
C ALA A 164 -12.83 12.67 10.31
N ALA A 165 -12.71 13.64 9.40
CA ALA A 165 -13.41 13.61 8.13
C ALA A 165 -12.92 12.49 7.20
N ALA A 166 -11.66 12.07 7.34
CA ALA A 166 -11.10 10.94 6.60
C ALA A 166 -11.76 9.61 7.00
N THR A 167 -11.97 9.38 8.31
CA THR A 167 -12.71 8.21 8.79
C THR A 167 -14.18 8.28 8.37
N ASP A 168 -14.82 9.47 8.39
CA ASP A 168 -16.21 9.60 7.91
C ASP A 168 -16.33 9.26 6.42
N LYS A 169 -15.35 9.67 5.61
CA LYS A 169 -15.27 9.29 4.18
C LYS A 169 -15.19 7.77 4.04
N LEU A 170 -14.28 7.12 4.76
CA LEU A 170 -14.09 5.68 4.71
C LEU A 170 -15.39 4.94 5.07
N GLN A 171 -16.05 5.34 6.17
CA GLN A 171 -17.32 4.75 6.60
C GLN A 171 -18.42 4.93 5.55
N ARG A 172 -18.56 6.14 4.97
CA ARG A 172 -19.55 6.39 3.90
C ARG A 172 -19.27 5.56 2.65
N ASN A 173 -18.02 5.50 2.20
CA ASN A 173 -17.66 4.79 0.97
C ASN A 173 -17.82 3.27 1.10
N LEU A 174 -17.72 2.74 2.32
CA LEU A 174 -17.82 1.31 2.60
C LEU A 174 -19.14 0.86 3.22
N ALA A 175 -20.09 1.79 3.45
CA ALA A 175 -21.34 1.50 4.15
C ALA A 175 -22.19 0.39 3.50
N ASP A 176 -22.19 0.35 2.16
CA ASP A 176 -23.02 -0.59 1.39
C ASP A 176 -22.28 -1.91 1.05
N TRP A 177 -21.09 -2.15 1.61
CA TRP A 177 -20.35 -3.39 1.38
C TRP A 177 -20.84 -4.52 2.31
N PRO A 178 -21.48 -5.57 1.77
CA PRO A 178 -22.09 -6.60 2.61
C PRO A 178 -21.04 -7.37 3.41
N GLY A 179 -21.27 -7.50 4.72
CA GLY A 179 -20.39 -8.28 5.61
C GLY A 179 -19.10 -7.57 6.01
N LEU A 180 -18.98 -6.26 5.75
CA LEU A 180 -17.87 -5.43 6.23
C LEU A 180 -18.40 -4.32 7.15
N THR A 181 -17.92 -4.28 8.39
CA THR A 181 -18.25 -3.25 9.36
C THR A 181 -17.05 -2.34 9.58
N VAL A 182 -17.22 -1.02 9.40
CA VAL A 182 -16.18 -0.02 9.71
C VAL A 182 -16.53 0.72 11.00
N VAL A 183 -15.76 0.48 12.05
CA VAL A 183 -15.92 1.08 13.38
C VAL A 183 -14.88 2.19 13.57
N ARG A 184 -15.33 3.38 13.94
CA ARG A 184 -14.42 4.47 14.35
C ARG A 184 -13.88 4.18 15.75
N ALA A 185 -12.56 4.11 15.87
CA ALA A 185 -11.88 4.00 17.16
C ALA A 185 -11.55 5.40 17.73
N ALA A 186 -11.37 5.47 19.06
CA ALA A 186 -11.06 6.73 19.73
C ALA A 186 -9.56 7.11 19.69
N SER A 187 -8.68 6.13 19.44
CA SER A 187 -7.23 6.30 19.36
C SER A 187 -6.59 5.13 18.61
N VAL A 188 -5.30 5.23 18.29
CA VAL A 188 -4.53 4.09 17.74
C VAL A 188 -4.57 2.90 18.69
N GLN A 189 -4.32 3.10 19.99
CA GLN A 189 -4.38 2.05 21.01
C GLN A 189 -5.73 1.32 21.03
N ASP A 190 -6.81 2.09 20.89
CA ASP A 190 -8.17 1.55 20.89
C ASP A 190 -8.46 0.74 19.62
N ALA A 191 -7.98 1.21 18.46
CA ALA A 191 -8.12 0.50 17.19
C ALA A 191 -7.39 -0.84 17.17
N VAL A 192 -6.14 -0.88 17.67
CA VAL A 192 -5.26 -2.05 17.56
C VAL A 192 -5.52 -3.14 18.60
N ARG A 193 -6.16 -2.81 19.74
CA ARG A 193 -6.41 -3.75 20.83
C ARG A 193 -7.17 -4.99 20.34
N GLY A 194 -6.55 -6.17 20.43
CA GLY A 194 -7.14 -7.44 19.98
C GLY A 194 -7.37 -7.55 18.46
N ALA A 195 -6.80 -6.67 17.64
CA ALA A 195 -6.85 -6.82 16.18
C ALA A 195 -5.95 -7.98 15.72
N ASP A 196 -6.37 -8.70 14.67
CA ASP A 196 -5.54 -9.76 14.07
C ASP A 196 -4.51 -9.19 13.10
N VAL A 197 -4.90 -8.13 12.40
CA VAL A 197 -4.09 -7.39 11.44
C VAL A 197 -4.09 -5.92 11.83
N VAL A 198 -2.93 -5.26 11.72
CA VAL A 198 -2.83 -3.80 11.83
C VAL A 198 -2.23 -3.27 10.53
N THR A 199 -2.97 -2.43 9.82
CA THR A 199 -2.48 -1.71 8.64
C THR A 199 -2.22 -0.24 9.00
N THR A 200 -1.00 0.23 8.75
CA THR A 200 -0.64 1.66 8.88
C THR A 200 -0.38 2.26 7.50
N ILE A 201 -1.09 3.34 7.18
CA ILE A 201 -1.05 4.06 5.91
C ILE A 201 -1.14 5.58 6.15
N THR A 202 -0.40 6.08 7.14
CA THR A 202 -0.34 7.50 7.50
C THR A 202 0.64 8.27 6.62
N ALA A 203 0.37 9.56 6.42
CA ALA A 203 1.14 10.44 5.56
C ALA A 203 1.77 11.59 6.36
N ASP A 204 2.79 11.27 7.17
CA ASP A 204 3.65 12.26 7.83
C ASP A 204 5.11 12.04 7.41
N LYS A 205 5.79 13.07 6.90
CA LYS A 205 7.20 12.97 6.42
C LYS A 205 8.17 13.13 7.61
N ALA A 206 8.02 12.24 8.59
CA ALA A 206 8.81 12.22 9.81
C ALA A 206 8.98 10.79 10.35
N ARG A 207 9.88 10.62 11.31
CA ARG A 207 10.04 9.37 12.06
C ARG A 207 8.97 9.27 13.14
N ALA A 208 7.79 8.83 12.76
CA ALA A 208 6.68 8.63 13.69
C ALA A 208 6.76 7.25 14.36
N THR A 209 6.14 7.15 15.54
CA THR A 209 5.97 5.91 16.31
C THR A 209 4.47 5.66 16.48
N ILE A 210 3.78 5.46 15.35
CA ILE A 210 2.34 5.19 15.30
C ILE A 210 2.03 3.91 16.10
N LEU A 211 2.84 2.86 15.90
CA LEU A 211 2.78 1.66 16.74
C LEU A 211 3.98 1.59 17.68
N THR A 212 3.70 1.38 18.96
CA THR A 212 4.69 1.18 20.03
C THR A 212 4.64 -0.26 20.56
N PRO A 213 5.69 -0.75 21.25
CA PRO A 213 5.75 -2.15 21.68
C PRO A 213 4.59 -2.60 22.57
N ASP A 214 4.03 -1.70 23.39
CA ASP A 214 2.89 -1.96 24.27
C ASP A 214 1.55 -2.13 23.53
N MET A 215 1.50 -1.83 22.22
CA MET A 215 0.36 -2.08 21.35
C MET A 215 0.36 -3.49 20.74
N ILE A 216 1.48 -4.20 20.80
CA ILE A 216 1.65 -5.44 20.04
C ILE A 216 1.24 -6.65 20.86
N GLU A 217 0.32 -7.44 20.33
CA GLU A 217 -0.14 -8.69 20.94
C GLU A 217 0.38 -9.92 20.16
N PRO A 218 0.57 -11.08 20.83
CA PRO A 218 1.03 -12.29 20.17
C PRO A 218 0.13 -12.72 19.00
N GLY A 219 0.75 -12.93 17.83
CA GLY A 219 0.07 -13.41 16.64
C GLY A 219 -0.49 -12.31 15.72
N MET A 220 -0.33 -11.04 16.07
CA MET A 220 -0.64 -9.93 15.17
C MET A 220 0.21 -9.96 13.89
N HIS A 221 -0.41 -9.64 12.76
CA HIS A 221 0.28 -9.29 11.52
C HIS A 221 0.27 -7.77 11.32
N LEU A 222 1.44 -7.19 11.09
CA LEU A 222 1.58 -5.76 10.82
C LEU A 222 1.83 -5.54 9.32
N ASN A 223 0.92 -4.81 8.67
CA ASN A 223 1.01 -4.34 7.30
C ASN A 223 1.41 -2.84 7.33
N ALA A 224 2.71 -2.58 7.49
CA ALA A 224 3.27 -1.24 7.55
C ALA A 224 3.57 -0.72 6.14
N VAL A 225 2.72 0.20 5.66
CA VAL A 225 2.73 0.66 4.26
C VAL A 225 3.08 2.14 4.15
N GLY A 226 2.77 2.96 5.16
CA GLY A 226 3.00 4.39 5.11
C GLY A 226 4.48 4.76 5.15
N GLY A 227 5.30 4.11 5.97
CA GLY A 227 6.75 4.36 6.08
C GLY A 227 7.52 3.96 4.82
N ASP A 228 7.70 4.90 3.89
CA ASP A 228 8.12 4.59 2.51
C ASP A 228 9.26 5.46 1.97
N CYS A 229 9.96 6.25 2.78
CA CYS A 229 11.14 6.99 2.32
C CYS A 229 12.13 7.25 3.46
N PRO A 230 13.38 7.66 3.16
CA PRO A 230 14.37 7.94 4.19
C PRO A 230 13.88 9.01 5.16
N GLY A 231 13.90 8.70 6.46
CA GLY A 231 13.40 9.56 7.52
C GLY A 231 11.89 9.51 7.75
N LYS A 232 11.15 8.68 7.00
CA LYS A 232 9.70 8.46 7.18
C LYS A 232 9.41 7.04 7.67
N THR A 233 8.94 6.91 8.90
CA THR A 233 8.66 5.62 9.54
C THR A 233 7.36 5.69 10.34
N GLU A 234 6.73 4.54 10.59
CA GLU A 234 5.49 4.45 11.39
C GLU A 234 5.65 3.55 12.62
N LEU A 235 6.64 2.66 12.63
CA LEU A 235 6.85 1.70 13.69
C LEU A 235 8.00 2.12 14.61
N HIS A 236 7.78 2.01 15.93
CA HIS A 236 8.87 2.08 16.89
C HIS A 236 9.89 0.95 16.62
N PRO A 237 11.21 1.17 16.72
CA PRO A 237 12.21 0.15 16.36
C PRO A 237 12.11 -1.14 17.19
N ASP A 238 11.64 -1.07 18.43
CA ASP A 238 11.43 -2.26 19.26
C ASP A 238 10.24 -3.14 18.80
N VAL A 239 9.27 -2.58 18.07
CA VAL A 239 8.23 -3.38 17.39
C VAL A 239 8.88 -4.28 16.33
N LEU A 240 9.82 -3.73 15.57
CA LEU A 240 10.55 -4.47 14.55
C LEU A 240 11.42 -5.57 15.17
N ARG A 241 12.13 -5.27 16.26
CA ARG A 241 12.99 -6.24 16.96
C ARG A 241 12.22 -7.41 17.56
N ALA A 242 10.96 -7.20 17.93
CA ALA A 242 10.09 -8.23 18.49
C ALA A 242 9.35 -9.07 17.43
N ALA A 243 9.48 -8.72 16.14
CA ALA A 243 8.73 -9.34 15.05
C ALA A 243 9.63 -10.10 14.06
N ARG A 244 9.01 -10.99 13.28
CA ARG A 244 9.64 -11.52 12.07
C ARG A 244 9.33 -10.58 10.91
N ILE A 245 10.37 -10.01 10.32
CA ILE A 245 10.25 -8.98 9.29
C ILE A 245 10.31 -9.62 7.90
N PHE A 246 9.42 -9.18 7.01
CA PHE A 246 9.38 -9.54 5.60
C PHE A 246 9.39 -8.27 4.78
N VAL A 247 10.08 -8.28 3.65
CA VAL A 247 10.29 -7.11 2.80
C VAL A 247 10.07 -7.47 1.33
N GLU A 248 9.85 -6.47 0.50
CA GLU A 248 9.86 -6.60 -0.96
C GLU A 248 11.32 -6.69 -1.46
N TYR A 249 11.85 -5.61 -2.06
CA TYR A 249 13.24 -5.56 -2.51
C TYR A 249 14.15 -5.01 -1.40
N GLU A 250 14.82 -5.94 -0.70
CA GLU A 250 15.63 -5.64 0.49
C GLU A 250 16.61 -4.46 0.33
N PRO A 251 17.39 -4.34 -0.76
CA PRO A 251 18.32 -3.21 -0.90
C PRO A 251 17.63 -1.85 -0.87
N GLN A 252 16.41 -1.75 -1.38
CA GLN A 252 15.60 -0.54 -1.31
C GLN A 252 14.95 -0.38 0.07
N THR A 253 14.35 -1.45 0.60
CA THR A 253 13.65 -1.41 1.90
C THR A 253 14.58 -1.02 3.05
N ARG A 254 15.88 -1.36 2.98
CA ARG A 254 16.88 -0.92 3.96
C ARG A 254 17.06 0.59 4.06
N ILE A 255 16.81 1.30 2.96
CA ILE A 255 16.98 2.74 2.87
C ILE A 255 15.67 3.46 3.25
N GLU A 256 14.52 2.87 2.90
CA GLU A 256 13.24 3.59 2.84
C GLU A 256 12.18 3.05 3.80
N GLY A 257 12.19 1.76 4.12
CA GLY A 257 11.19 1.15 4.99
C GLY A 257 11.46 1.38 6.47
N ASP A 258 10.60 0.87 7.35
CA ASP A 258 10.78 0.99 8.81
C ASP A 258 12.10 0.39 9.31
N ILE A 259 12.66 -0.61 8.61
CA ILE A 259 13.94 -1.24 8.96
C ILE A 259 15.16 -0.34 8.78
N GLN A 260 15.02 0.84 8.18
CA GLN A 260 16.08 1.87 8.14
C GLN A 260 16.54 2.30 9.55
N GLN A 261 15.76 1.96 10.58
CA GLN A 261 16.06 2.22 11.99
C GLN A 261 16.91 1.11 12.65
N LEU A 262 17.12 -0.01 11.96
CA LEU A 262 17.88 -1.15 12.47
C LEU A 262 19.28 -1.17 11.85
N ALA A 263 20.19 -1.89 12.51
CA ALA A 263 21.47 -2.22 11.90
C ALA A 263 21.26 -3.09 10.65
N PRO A 264 22.15 -2.98 9.63
CA PRO A 264 22.10 -3.80 8.42
C PRO A 264 22.04 -5.31 8.72
#